data_AF-A0A354JV77-F1
#
_entry.id   AF-A0A354JV77-F1
#
_cell.length_a   1.000
_cell.length_b   1.000
_cell.length_c   1.000
_cell.angle_alpha   90.00
_cell.angle_beta   90.00
_cell.angle_gamma   90.00
#
_symmetry.space_group_name_H-M   'P 1'
#
loop_
_entity.id
_entity.type
_entity.pdbx_description
1 polymer ?
#
loop_
_entity_poly.entity_id
_entity_poly.type
_entity_poly.pdbx_seq_one_letter_code
_entity_poly.pdbx_strand_id
1 'polypeptide(L)'
;MDTFEQFIEAYDKPGTVILLEGKRAVSPVDQGKLSEVGKLLARSTMHIIFRSGNAGGADFYFSQGVTQVNPSRLQVITPYRGHRAKNNLGFHTISLDDIDLANEPMVIYHTRNSSNVSQLINSYLQCGNNSFTVKARYLLRDTVKVVGTSKLQPATLAIFYDDLAKPKTGGTGHTMRVCEKNGIPYIDQTVWFNWLEQ
;
A
#
# COMPACT_ATOMS: atom_id res chain seq x y z
N MET A 1 -7.93 -11.64 14.26
CA MET A 1 -8.57 -12.00 12.97
C MET A 1 -7.62 -12.98 12.37
N ASP A 2 -7.95 -14.25 12.50
CA ASP A 2 -6.95 -15.32 12.43
C ASP A 2 -7.23 -16.26 11.26
N THR A 3 -8.50 -16.34 10.81
CA THR A 3 -8.91 -17.14 9.64
C THR A 3 -9.32 -16.27 8.45
N PHE A 4 -9.38 -16.88 7.27
CA PHE A 4 -9.75 -16.19 6.05
C PHE A 4 -11.25 -15.88 5.98
N GLU A 5 -12.10 -16.73 6.55
CA GLU A 5 -13.55 -16.52 6.63
C GLU A 5 -13.88 -15.30 7.48
N GLN A 6 -13.22 -15.17 8.65
CA GLN A 6 -13.36 -13.99 9.52
C GLN A 6 -12.96 -12.70 8.79
N PHE A 7 -11.95 -12.79 7.93
CA PHE A 7 -11.52 -11.66 7.11
C PHE A 7 -12.60 -11.26 6.09
N ILE A 8 -13.18 -12.22 5.37
CA ILE A 8 -14.23 -11.96 4.38
C ILE A 8 -15.46 -11.33 5.06
N GLU A 9 -15.94 -11.94 6.15
CA GLU A 9 -17.11 -11.45 6.90
C GLU A 9 -16.92 -10.01 7.42
N ALA A 10 -15.72 -9.71 7.89
CA ALA A 10 -15.40 -8.39 8.41
C ALA A 10 -15.30 -7.33 7.31
N TYR A 11 -14.61 -7.64 6.20
CA TYR A 11 -14.12 -6.63 5.26
C TYR A 11 -14.69 -6.69 3.84
N ASP A 12 -15.29 -7.77 3.37
CA ASP A 12 -15.87 -7.81 2.02
C ASP A 12 -17.20 -7.05 1.93
N LYS A 13 -17.11 -5.73 1.98
CA LYS A 13 -18.23 -4.78 2.01
C LYS A 13 -18.00 -3.65 1.02
N PRO A 14 -19.05 -3.03 0.49
CA PRO A 14 -18.92 -1.86 -0.38
C PRO A 14 -18.10 -0.74 0.28
N GLY A 15 -17.14 -0.19 -0.47
CA GLY A 15 -16.27 0.88 0.00
C GLY A 15 -15.00 0.42 0.73
N THR A 16 -14.82 -0.89 0.97
CA THR A 16 -13.58 -1.40 1.58
C THR A 16 -12.39 -1.22 0.65
N VAL A 17 -11.31 -0.66 1.19
CA VAL A 17 -10.01 -0.59 0.54
C VAL A 17 -8.97 -1.33 1.35
N ILE A 18 -8.26 -2.28 0.74
CA ILE A 18 -7.19 -3.04 1.39
C ILE A 18 -5.85 -2.73 0.74
N LEU A 19 -4.86 -2.36 1.56
CA LEU A 19 -3.50 -2.18 1.08
C LEU A 19 -2.81 -3.53 0.90
N LEU A 20 -2.14 -3.71 -0.24
CA LEU A 20 -1.24 -4.83 -0.50
C LEU A 20 0.18 -4.28 -0.70
N GLU A 21 1.00 -4.42 0.33
CA GLU A 21 2.25 -3.68 0.45
C GLU A 21 3.35 -4.58 1.03
N GLY A 22 4.61 -4.27 0.74
CA GLY A 22 5.67 -4.96 1.47
C GLY A 22 7.08 -4.58 1.06
N LYS A 23 8.03 -5.36 1.55
CA LYS A 23 9.44 -5.17 1.22
C LYS A 23 9.75 -5.54 -0.22
N ARG A 24 10.76 -4.87 -0.77
CA ARG A 24 11.30 -5.17 -2.11
C ARG A 24 12.10 -6.47 -2.15
N ALA A 25 12.78 -6.78 -1.05
CA ALA A 25 13.49 -8.03 -0.88
C ALA A 25 12.48 -9.08 -0.41
N VAL A 26 12.17 -10.04 -1.29
CA VAL A 26 11.22 -11.13 -1.05
C VAL A 26 11.97 -12.44 -1.29
N SER A 27 11.85 -13.38 -0.36
CA SER A 27 12.47 -14.70 -0.52
C SER A 27 11.85 -15.42 -1.73
N PRO A 28 12.61 -16.22 -2.51
CA PRO A 28 12.05 -16.92 -3.67
C PRO A 28 10.82 -17.79 -3.34
N VAL A 29 10.80 -18.39 -2.14
CA VAL A 29 9.68 -19.22 -1.66
C VAL A 29 8.43 -18.38 -1.44
N ASP A 30 8.58 -17.16 -0.91
CA ASP A 30 7.44 -16.31 -0.56
C ASP A 30 6.87 -15.55 -1.76
N GLN A 31 7.64 -15.41 -2.85
CA GLN A 31 7.14 -14.79 -4.09
C GLN A 31 5.87 -15.47 -4.60
N GLY A 32 5.87 -16.81 -4.61
CA GLY A 32 4.69 -17.59 -5.00
C GLY A 32 3.51 -17.35 -4.07
N LYS A 33 3.75 -17.37 -2.75
CA LYS A 33 2.72 -17.14 -1.73
C LYS A 33 2.04 -15.78 -1.87
N LEU A 34 2.81 -14.72 -2.17
CA LEU A 34 2.27 -13.37 -2.38
C LEU A 34 1.33 -13.29 -3.59
N SER A 35 1.70 -13.94 -4.69
CA SER A 35 0.82 -14.03 -5.86
C SER A 35 -0.42 -14.88 -5.57
N GLU A 36 -0.29 -15.99 -4.84
CA GLU A 36 -1.43 -16.84 -4.49
C GLU A 36 -2.41 -16.16 -3.53
N VAL A 37 -1.93 -15.46 -2.50
CA VAL A 37 -2.84 -14.72 -1.60
C VAL A 37 -3.52 -13.56 -2.33
N GLY A 38 -2.84 -12.90 -3.27
CA GLY A 38 -3.46 -11.90 -4.15
C GLY A 38 -4.61 -12.48 -4.98
N LYS A 39 -4.43 -13.70 -5.53
CA LYS A 39 -5.50 -14.42 -6.25
C LYS A 39 -6.64 -14.82 -5.32
N LEU A 40 -6.32 -15.40 -4.16
CA LEU A 40 -7.28 -15.85 -3.17
C LEU A 40 -8.20 -14.70 -2.77
N LEU A 41 -7.60 -13.57 -2.38
CA LEU A 41 -8.33 -12.35 -2.03
C LEU A 41 -9.25 -11.90 -3.17
N ALA A 42 -8.76 -11.82 -4.40
CA ALA A 42 -9.54 -11.34 -5.54
C ALA A 42 -10.65 -12.32 -5.97
N ARG A 43 -10.49 -13.63 -5.76
CA ARG A 43 -11.50 -14.66 -6.09
C ARG A 43 -12.60 -14.76 -5.04
N SER A 44 -12.24 -14.62 -3.77
CA SER A 44 -13.13 -14.92 -2.66
C SER A 44 -13.83 -13.68 -2.08
N THR A 45 -13.61 -12.52 -2.67
CA THR A 45 -14.28 -11.27 -2.27
C THR A 45 -14.93 -10.61 -3.47
N MET A 46 -15.96 -9.80 -3.27
CA MET A 46 -16.71 -9.13 -4.36
C MET A 46 -16.50 -7.62 -4.37
N HIS A 47 -16.33 -6.98 -3.21
CA HIS A 47 -16.47 -5.53 -3.07
C HIS A 47 -15.15 -4.78 -2.87
N ILE A 48 -14.09 -5.47 -2.45
CA ILE A 48 -12.84 -4.84 -2.03
C ILE A 48 -12.08 -4.24 -3.22
N ILE A 49 -11.58 -3.02 -3.05
CA ILE A 49 -10.52 -2.45 -3.90
C ILE A 49 -9.16 -2.70 -3.24
N PHE A 50 -8.25 -3.30 -3.99
CA PHE A 50 -6.87 -3.53 -3.56
C PHE A 50 -6.01 -2.35 -3.99
N ARG A 51 -5.25 -1.78 -3.06
CA ARG A 51 -4.39 -0.62 -3.34
C ARG A 51 -2.92 -0.96 -3.08
N SER A 52 -2.06 -0.59 -4.02
CA SER A 52 -0.62 -0.78 -3.89
C SER A 52 0.20 0.43 -4.37
N GLY A 53 1.52 0.37 -4.20
CA GLY A 53 2.45 1.44 -4.47
C GLY A 53 3.25 1.34 -5.78
N ASN A 54 3.05 0.30 -6.58
CA ASN A 54 3.88 -0.02 -7.76
C ASN A 54 5.37 -0.24 -7.44
N ALA A 55 5.73 -0.64 -6.22
CA ALA A 55 7.10 -1.07 -5.95
C ALA A 55 7.37 -2.46 -6.56
N GLY A 56 8.64 -2.85 -6.57
CA GLY A 56 9.02 -4.23 -6.91
C GLY A 56 8.95 -5.09 -5.65
N GLY A 57 9.22 -6.39 -5.77
CA GLY A 57 9.09 -7.29 -4.65
C GLY A 57 7.62 -7.48 -4.27
N ALA A 58 7.28 -7.35 -2.99
CA ALA A 58 5.98 -7.76 -2.48
C ALA A 58 4.79 -7.08 -3.18
N ASP A 59 4.82 -5.75 -3.33
CA ASP A 59 3.81 -4.98 -4.07
C ASP A 59 3.51 -5.58 -5.45
N PHE A 60 4.56 -5.99 -6.18
CA PHE A 60 4.44 -6.54 -7.52
C PHE A 60 3.79 -7.93 -7.51
N TYR A 61 4.22 -8.83 -6.62
CA TYR A 61 3.67 -10.19 -6.57
C TYR A 61 2.21 -10.20 -6.10
N PHE A 62 1.87 -9.41 -5.07
CA PHE A 62 0.47 -9.20 -4.68
C PHE A 62 -0.39 -8.69 -5.85
N SER A 63 0.09 -7.61 -6.51
CA SER A 63 -0.61 -7.00 -7.64
C SER A 63 -0.80 -7.98 -8.79
N GLN A 64 0.23 -8.79 -9.08
CA GLN A 64 0.17 -9.85 -10.09
C GLN A 64 -0.97 -10.83 -9.77
N GLY A 65 -1.06 -11.32 -8.53
CA GLY A 65 -2.14 -12.21 -8.10
C GLY A 65 -3.53 -11.62 -8.30
N VAL A 66 -3.75 -10.38 -7.87
CA VAL A 66 -5.04 -9.68 -8.04
C VAL A 66 -5.40 -9.54 -9.51
N THR A 67 -4.45 -9.07 -10.34
CA THR A 67 -4.70 -8.81 -11.76
C THR A 67 -4.94 -10.07 -12.59
N GLN A 68 -4.44 -11.22 -12.18
CA GLN A 68 -4.75 -12.49 -12.84
C GLN A 68 -6.21 -12.91 -12.66
N VAL A 69 -6.91 -12.36 -11.67
CA VAL A 69 -8.31 -12.66 -11.39
C VAL A 69 -9.21 -11.52 -11.86
N ASN A 70 -8.93 -10.30 -11.40
CA ASN A 70 -9.70 -9.12 -11.77
C ASN A 70 -8.83 -7.85 -11.70
N PRO A 71 -8.28 -7.40 -12.84
CA PRO A 71 -7.48 -6.17 -12.91
C PRO A 71 -8.22 -4.93 -12.41
N SER A 72 -9.54 -4.83 -12.65
CA SER A 72 -10.33 -3.62 -12.31
C SER A 72 -10.34 -3.32 -10.80
N ARG A 73 -10.04 -4.33 -9.97
CA ARG A 73 -9.99 -4.19 -8.51
C ARG A 73 -8.64 -3.71 -7.99
N LEU A 74 -7.64 -3.52 -8.84
CA LEU A 74 -6.32 -3.02 -8.45
C LEU A 74 -6.17 -1.52 -8.74
N GLN A 75 -6.04 -0.75 -7.67
CA GLN A 75 -5.66 0.66 -7.67
C GLN A 75 -4.18 0.83 -7.31
N VAL A 76 -3.47 1.67 -8.02
CA VAL A 76 -2.05 1.94 -7.81
C VAL A 76 -1.83 3.42 -7.60
N ILE A 77 -1.16 3.79 -6.51
CA ILE A 77 -0.75 5.17 -6.25
C ILE A 77 0.76 5.28 -6.50
N THR A 78 1.15 6.11 -7.47
CA THR A 78 2.55 6.29 -7.86
C THR A 78 3.11 7.62 -7.34
N PRO A 79 4.43 7.68 -7.08
CA PRO A 79 5.04 8.92 -6.63
C PRO A 79 5.06 10.00 -7.73
N TYR A 80 5.03 9.66 -9.01
CA TYR A 80 5.00 10.60 -10.15
C TYR A 80 4.50 9.88 -11.42
N ARG A 81 4.08 10.63 -12.44
CA ARG A 81 3.56 10.09 -13.71
C ARG A 81 4.62 9.26 -14.42
N GLY A 82 4.21 8.10 -14.96
CA GLY A 82 5.11 7.18 -15.66
C GLY A 82 6.05 6.37 -14.75
N HIS A 83 5.96 6.50 -13.42
CA HIS A 83 6.75 5.70 -12.48
C HIS A 83 6.57 4.20 -12.74
N ARG A 84 7.66 3.55 -13.15
CA ARG A 84 7.71 2.10 -13.44
C ARG A 84 6.58 1.64 -14.36
N ALA A 85 6.27 2.42 -15.40
CA ALA A 85 5.16 2.15 -16.32
C ALA A 85 5.19 0.72 -16.90
N LYS A 86 6.37 0.17 -17.21
CA LYS A 86 6.53 -1.20 -17.72
C LYS A 86 6.09 -2.30 -16.75
N ASN A 87 6.12 -2.02 -15.44
CA ASN A 87 5.79 -2.97 -14.38
C ASN A 87 4.47 -2.65 -13.71
N ASN A 88 3.77 -1.61 -14.17
CA ASN A 88 2.53 -1.17 -13.58
C ASN A 88 1.39 -2.10 -14.01
N LEU A 89 0.79 -2.77 -13.03
CA LEU A 89 -0.36 -3.66 -13.23
C LEU A 89 -1.69 -3.00 -12.82
N GLY A 90 -1.67 -1.78 -12.28
CA GLY A 90 -2.87 -1.11 -11.79
C GLY A 90 -3.82 -0.72 -12.91
N PHE A 91 -5.07 -1.17 -12.83
CA PHE A 91 -6.13 -0.73 -13.74
C PHE A 91 -6.49 0.75 -13.50
N HIS A 92 -6.50 1.17 -12.23
CA HIS A 92 -6.62 2.58 -11.86
C HIS A 92 -5.29 3.07 -11.27
N THR A 93 -4.54 3.87 -12.05
CA THR A 93 -3.29 4.46 -11.58
C THR A 93 -3.46 5.95 -11.32
N ILE A 94 -3.06 6.41 -10.14
CA ILE A 94 -3.11 7.82 -9.73
C ILE A 94 -1.71 8.25 -9.31
N SER A 95 -1.19 9.29 -9.96
CA SER A 95 0.07 9.91 -9.57
C SER A 95 -0.15 10.95 -8.48
N LEU A 96 0.85 11.16 -7.61
CA LEU A 96 0.90 12.36 -6.78
C LEU A 96 0.89 13.66 -7.61
N ASP A 97 1.30 13.64 -8.88
CA ASP A 97 1.18 14.80 -9.79
C ASP A 97 -0.28 15.12 -10.15
N ASP A 98 -1.20 14.16 -9.95
CA ASP A 98 -2.63 14.31 -10.19
C ASP A 98 -3.39 14.72 -8.92
N ILE A 99 -2.68 14.80 -7.77
CA ILE A 99 -3.22 15.15 -6.47
C ILE A 99 -2.72 16.54 -6.10
N ASP A 100 -3.65 17.45 -5.85
CA ASP A 100 -3.33 18.76 -5.32
C ASP A 100 -3.03 18.68 -3.82
N LEU A 101 -1.80 18.30 -3.49
CA LEU A 101 -1.34 18.12 -2.12
C LEU A 101 -1.43 19.40 -1.27
N ALA A 102 -1.47 20.58 -1.88
CA ALA A 102 -1.67 21.84 -1.16
C ALA A 102 -3.05 21.90 -0.50
N ASN A 103 -4.04 21.23 -1.10
CA ASN A 103 -5.40 21.10 -0.61
C ASN A 103 -5.64 19.81 0.19
N GLU A 104 -4.59 19.08 0.56
CA GLU A 104 -4.67 17.82 1.34
C GLU A 104 -3.85 17.93 2.65
N PRO A 105 -4.22 18.84 3.59
CA PRO A 105 -3.43 19.12 4.79
C PRO A 105 -3.26 17.89 5.70
N MET A 106 -4.24 16.99 5.71
CA MET A 106 -4.18 15.74 6.49
C MET A 106 -3.09 14.81 5.98
N VAL A 107 -2.88 14.72 4.66
CA VAL A 107 -1.77 13.94 4.10
C VAL A 107 -0.45 14.48 4.62
N ILE A 108 -0.23 15.79 4.53
CA ILE A 108 1.00 16.44 5.02
C ILE A 108 1.19 16.20 6.52
N TYR A 109 0.13 16.38 7.31
CA TYR A 109 0.15 16.16 8.76
C TYR A 109 0.55 14.72 9.11
N HIS A 110 -0.10 13.72 8.52
CA HIS A 110 0.18 12.32 8.80
C HIS A 110 1.55 11.88 8.30
N THR A 111 2.03 12.41 7.17
CA THR A 111 3.39 12.13 6.70
C THR A 111 4.45 12.68 7.64
N ARG A 112 4.29 13.93 8.12
CA ARG A 112 5.22 14.54 9.10
C ARG A 112 5.24 13.76 10.40
N ASN A 113 4.06 13.31 10.85
CA ASN A 113 3.93 12.68 12.14
C ASN A 113 4.26 11.19 12.14
N SER A 114 4.43 10.51 11.02
CA SER A 114 4.70 9.05 11.03
C SER A 114 6.16 8.67 11.27
N SER A 115 7.11 9.61 11.15
CA SER A 115 8.54 9.39 11.45
C SER A 115 9.31 10.71 11.53
N ASN A 116 10.62 10.66 11.79
CA ASN A 116 11.51 11.83 11.81
C ASN A 116 11.80 12.36 10.38
N VAL A 117 10.75 12.71 9.64
CA VAL A 117 10.82 13.14 8.23
C VAL A 117 10.26 14.54 8.00
N SER A 118 9.82 15.24 9.05
CA SER A 118 9.21 16.57 8.94
C SER A 118 10.05 17.59 8.17
N GLN A 119 11.36 17.63 8.42
CA GLN A 119 12.29 18.52 7.71
C GLN A 119 12.33 18.19 6.21
N LEU A 120 12.39 16.90 5.85
CA LEU A 120 12.38 16.44 4.46
C LEU A 120 11.07 16.85 3.74
N ILE A 121 9.93 16.75 4.42
CA ILE A 121 8.64 17.19 3.87
C ILE A 121 8.62 18.71 3.70
N ASN A 122 9.16 19.47 4.65
CA ASN A 122 9.25 20.94 4.53
C ASN A 122 10.11 21.35 3.33
N SER A 123 11.27 20.72 3.15
CA SER A 123 12.13 20.97 1.99
C SER A 123 11.43 20.63 0.67
N TYR A 124 10.63 19.56 0.62
CA TYR A 124 9.83 19.23 -0.55
C TYR A 124 8.78 20.31 -0.87
N LEU A 125 8.07 20.81 0.14
CA LEU A 125 7.06 21.84 -0.04
C LEU A 125 7.65 23.20 -0.47
N GLN A 126 8.88 23.51 -0.05
CA GLN A 126 9.56 24.77 -0.38
C GLN A 126 10.29 24.74 -1.72
N CYS A 127 11.04 23.66 -1.99
CA CYS A 127 11.97 23.58 -3.12
C CYS A 127 11.44 22.72 -4.28
N GLY A 128 10.28 22.09 -4.12
CA GLY A 128 9.71 21.19 -5.12
C GLY A 128 10.56 19.92 -5.34
N ASN A 129 10.48 19.36 -6.55
CA ASN A 129 11.18 18.14 -6.92
C ASN A 129 12.68 18.40 -7.15
N ASN A 130 13.53 17.80 -6.31
CA ASN A 130 14.96 17.69 -6.56
C ASN A 130 15.47 16.34 -6.04
N SER A 131 16.75 16.03 -6.30
CA SER A 131 17.36 14.75 -5.89
C SER A 131 17.22 14.46 -4.39
N PHE A 132 17.23 15.50 -3.54
CA PHE A 132 17.10 15.38 -2.09
C PHE A 132 15.66 15.11 -1.64
N THR A 133 14.67 15.57 -2.41
CA THR A 133 13.24 15.48 -2.04
C THR A 133 12.52 14.30 -2.68
N VAL A 134 13.19 13.51 -3.53
CA VAL A 134 12.63 12.27 -4.10
C VAL A 134 12.05 11.36 -3.02
N LYS A 135 12.77 11.20 -1.90
CA LYS A 135 12.30 10.38 -0.77
C LYS A 135 11.00 10.93 -0.18
N ALA A 136 10.80 12.25 -0.14
CA ALA A 136 9.57 12.87 0.34
C ALA A 136 8.35 12.40 -0.47
N ARG A 137 8.47 12.34 -1.81
CA ARG A 137 7.37 11.87 -2.68
C ARG A 137 6.96 10.43 -2.37
N TYR A 138 7.91 9.54 -2.12
CA TYR A 138 7.58 8.16 -1.75
C TYR A 138 6.82 8.10 -0.40
N LEU A 139 7.24 8.90 0.59
CA LEU A 139 6.58 8.95 1.90
C LEU A 139 5.19 9.59 1.85
N LEU A 140 5.02 10.63 1.03
CA LEU A 140 3.73 11.25 0.75
C LEU A 140 2.80 10.26 0.04
N ARG A 141 3.30 9.55 -0.97
CA ARG A 141 2.58 8.48 -1.67
C ARG A 141 2.16 7.37 -0.72
N ASP A 142 3.06 6.95 0.17
CA ASP A 142 2.76 5.95 1.19
C ASP A 142 1.67 6.42 2.16
N THR A 143 1.66 7.70 2.50
CA THR A 143 0.62 8.29 3.35
C THR A 143 -0.72 8.37 2.62
N VAL A 144 -0.75 8.87 1.37
CA VAL A 144 -1.97 8.95 0.54
C VAL A 144 -2.65 7.59 0.41
N LYS A 145 -1.87 6.50 0.25
CA LYS A 145 -2.46 5.15 0.18
C LYS A 145 -3.25 4.82 1.44
N VAL A 146 -2.73 5.18 2.61
CA VAL A 146 -3.33 4.86 3.91
C VAL A 146 -4.51 5.79 4.22
N VAL A 147 -4.28 7.11 4.20
CA VAL A 147 -5.26 8.08 4.70
C VAL A 147 -6.23 8.58 3.63
N GLY A 148 -5.98 8.24 2.37
CA GLY A 148 -6.76 8.75 1.25
C GLY A 148 -6.53 10.23 0.98
N THR A 149 -7.48 10.82 0.26
CA THR A 149 -7.57 12.25 -0.08
C THR A 149 -9.04 12.64 -0.18
N SER A 150 -9.36 13.89 -0.49
CA SER A 150 -10.72 14.32 -0.85
C SER A 150 -11.38 13.49 -1.97
N LYS A 151 -10.58 12.83 -2.82
CA LYS A 151 -11.03 12.01 -3.95
C LYS A 151 -10.71 10.53 -3.80
N LEU A 152 -10.02 10.12 -2.74
CA LEU A 152 -9.59 8.75 -2.50
C LEU A 152 -10.03 8.29 -1.12
N GLN A 153 -10.79 7.19 -1.08
CA GLN A 153 -11.17 6.55 0.17
C GLN A 153 -9.93 6.10 0.96
N PRO A 154 -9.90 6.27 2.29
CA PRO A 154 -8.83 5.75 3.14
C PRO A 154 -8.80 4.21 3.09
N ALA A 155 -7.66 3.63 3.46
CA ALA A 155 -7.55 2.20 3.65
C ALA A 155 -8.39 1.75 4.87
N THR A 156 -9.05 0.60 4.75
CA THR A 156 -9.78 -0.06 5.84
C THR A 156 -8.89 -1.05 6.59
N LEU A 157 -7.96 -1.69 5.89
CA LEU A 157 -6.98 -2.63 6.41
C LEU A 157 -5.72 -2.58 5.53
N ALA A 158 -4.57 -2.96 6.08
CA ALA A 158 -3.39 -3.28 5.29
C ALA A 158 -2.91 -4.74 5.47
N ILE A 159 -2.45 -5.36 4.39
CA ILE A 159 -1.78 -6.65 4.39
C ILE A 159 -0.33 -6.40 3.99
N PHE A 160 0.59 -6.73 4.89
CA PHE A 160 2.01 -6.50 4.69
C PHE A 160 2.79 -7.79 4.48
N TYR A 161 3.81 -7.71 3.61
CA TYR A 161 4.97 -8.59 3.67
C TYR A 161 6.16 -7.81 4.24
N ASP A 162 6.67 -8.24 5.38
CA ASP A 162 7.73 -7.56 6.11
C ASP A 162 8.91 -8.49 6.41
N ASP A 163 9.98 -7.93 6.95
CA ASP A 163 11.08 -8.70 7.52
C ASP A 163 10.78 -8.94 9.00
N LEU A 164 10.37 -10.16 9.38
CA LEU A 164 10.00 -10.46 10.76
C LEU A 164 11.19 -10.38 11.74
N ALA A 165 12.43 -10.49 11.24
CA ALA A 165 13.61 -10.31 12.07
C ALA A 165 13.91 -8.81 12.30
N LYS A 166 13.55 -7.94 11.34
CA LYS A 166 13.72 -6.49 11.43
C LYS A 166 12.50 -5.72 10.92
N PRO A 167 11.36 -5.82 11.63
CA PRO A 167 10.09 -5.32 11.15
C PRO A 167 10.03 -3.79 11.17
N LYS A 168 9.07 -3.23 10.45
CA LYS A 168 8.74 -1.79 10.46
C LYS A 168 9.90 -0.87 10.07
N THR A 169 10.78 -1.35 9.20
CA THR A 169 11.92 -0.58 8.67
C THR A 169 11.74 -0.14 7.22
N GLY A 170 12.42 0.93 6.82
CA GLY A 170 12.36 1.47 5.45
C GLY A 170 11.00 2.07 5.07
N GLY A 171 10.66 2.01 3.78
CA GLY A 171 9.40 2.53 3.24
C GLY A 171 8.18 1.76 3.73
N THR A 172 8.22 0.43 3.72
CA THR A 172 7.17 -0.44 4.29
C THR A 172 6.89 -0.08 5.74
N GLY A 173 7.96 0.09 6.54
CA GLY A 173 7.84 0.52 7.92
C GLY A 173 7.23 1.92 8.10
N HIS A 174 7.45 2.83 7.16
CA HIS A 174 6.76 4.12 7.17
C HIS A 174 5.26 3.94 6.98
N THR A 175 4.83 3.15 5.99
CA THR A 175 3.40 2.84 5.76
C THR A 175 2.77 2.20 6.99
N MET A 176 3.43 1.23 7.63
CA MET A 176 2.94 0.59 8.86
C MET A 176 2.76 1.59 10.00
N ARG A 177 3.70 2.52 10.21
CA ARG A 177 3.55 3.59 11.22
C ARG A 177 2.43 4.57 10.88
N VAL A 178 2.20 4.86 9.60
CA VAL A 178 1.04 5.65 9.19
C VAL A 178 -0.25 4.90 9.53
N CYS A 179 -0.32 3.59 9.29
CA CYS A 179 -1.48 2.77 9.68
C CYS A 179 -1.72 2.83 11.19
N GLU A 180 -0.70 2.57 12.01
CA GLU A 180 -0.78 2.62 13.49
C GLU A 180 -1.34 3.96 14.00
N LYS A 181 -0.79 5.07 13.48
CA LYS A 181 -1.20 6.42 13.92
C LYS A 181 -2.59 6.84 13.46
N ASN A 182 -3.16 6.12 12.49
CA ASN A 182 -4.49 6.39 11.95
C ASN A 182 -5.50 5.32 12.33
N GLY A 183 -5.13 4.38 13.21
CA GLY A 183 -6.02 3.28 13.62
C GLY A 183 -6.39 2.33 12.48
N ILE A 184 -5.58 2.27 11.41
CA ILE A 184 -5.80 1.31 10.32
C ILE A 184 -5.21 -0.03 10.76
N PRO A 185 -6.04 -1.07 10.97
CA PRO A 185 -5.54 -2.38 11.32
C PRO A 185 -4.67 -2.93 10.19
N TYR A 186 -3.72 -3.77 10.55
CA TYR A 186 -2.93 -4.49 9.56
C TYR A 186 -2.53 -5.87 10.05
N ILE A 187 -2.27 -6.75 9.09
CA ILE A 187 -1.76 -8.10 9.32
C ILE A 187 -0.50 -8.32 8.49
N ASP A 188 0.31 -9.31 8.87
CA ASP A 188 1.51 -9.71 8.15
C ASP A 188 1.53 -11.22 7.89
N GLN A 189 2.64 -11.73 7.32
CA GLN A 189 2.77 -13.13 6.93
C GLN A 189 2.58 -14.14 8.06
N THR A 190 2.63 -13.73 9.33
CA THR A 190 2.29 -14.62 10.45
C THR A 190 0.81 -15.00 10.48
N VAL A 191 -0.05 -14.20 9.84
CA VAL A 191 -1.49 -14.44 9.72
C VAL A 191 -1.83 -15.00 8.35
N TRP A 192 -1.50 -14.27 7.28
CA TRP A 192 -2.04 -14.59 5.95
C TRP A 192 -1.35 -15.78 5.28
N PHE A 193 -0.19 -16.25 5.75
CA PHE A 193 0.34 -17.54 5.29
C PHE A 193 -0.61 -18.69 5.61
N ASN A 194 -1.27 -18.65 6.77
CA ASN A 194 -2.19 -19.71 7.19
C ASN A 194 -3.43 -19.78 6.30
N TRP A 195 -3.75 -18.73 5.55
CA TRP A 195 -4.88 -18.72 4.60
C TRP A 195 -4.60 -19.53 3.34
N LEU A 196 -3.33 -19.82 3.05
CA LEU A 196 -2.91 -20.59 1.87
C LEU A 196 -2.77 -22.09 2.16
N GLU A 197 -2.88 -22.48 3.43
CA GLU A 197 -2.75 -23.86 3.89
C GLU A 197 -4.12 -24.52 4.15
N GLN A 198 -5.22 -23.79 3.89
CA GLN A 198 -6.61 -24.19 4.13
C GLN A 198 -7.27 -24.79 2.88
#